data_AF-A0A1Z9FDJ8-F1
#
_entry.id   AF-A0A1Z9FDJ8-F1
#
_cell.length_a   1.000
_cell.length_b   1.000
_cell.length_c   1.000
_cell.angle_alpha   90.00
_cell.angle_beta   90.00
_cell.angle_gamma   90.00
#
_symmetry.space_group_name_H-M   'P 1'
#
loop_
_entity.id
_entity.type
_entity.pdbx_description
1 polymer ?
#
loop_
_entity_poly.entity_id
_entity_poly.type
_entity_poly.pdbx_seq_one_letter_code
_entity_poly.pdbx_strand_id
1 'polypeptide(L)'
;MIMADVLLWTFVILGFYVIIIAYWVGAVGLAPGLVERSCERLGQSPWKSFFIGLGMGVPLIGIGLLIANGGAPFIKIFGILIVLLVFLLGLCGSAGLCLRIGKGLVHPLDEAQPWLRVKRGGIVLGLMIIFPVLGWLFVFPVAILTGVGAAFLGWRDSKKVSDE
;
A
#
# COMPACT_ATOMS: atom_id res chain seq x y z
N MET A 1 2.46 15.43 32.17
CA MET A 1 2.04 14.30 31.31
C MET A 1 1.61 14.80 29.93
N ILE A 2 0.75 15.84 29.86
CA ILE A 2 0.28 16.45 28.60
C ILE A 2 1.38 16.71 27.54
N MET A 3 2.48 17.39 27.88
CA MET A 3 3.52 17.69 26.88
C MET A 3 4.27 16.44 26.36
N ALA A 4 4.53 15.47 27.23
CA ALA A 4 5.19 14.22 26.82
C ALA A 4 4.28 13.39 25.93
N ASP A 5 2.99 13.32 26.26
CA ASP A 5 1.98 12.58 25.49
C ASP A 5 1.78 13.22 24.10
N VAL A 6 1.71 14.54 24.02
CA VAL A 6 1.58 15.28 22.76
C VAL A 6 2.79 15.06 21.86
N LEU A 7 4.00 15.15 22.41
CA LEU A 7 5.23 14.89 21.66
C LEU A 7 5.30 13.44 21.17
N LEU A 8 4.94 12.47 22.01
CA LEU A 8 4.91 11.06 21.65
C LEU A 8 4.02 10.83 20.43
N TRP A 9 2.76 11.29 20.47
CA TRP A 9 1.84 11.11 19.34
C TRP A 9 2.29 11.85 18.09
N THR A 10 2.86 13.05 18.24
CA THR A 10 3.40 13.83 17.12
C THR A 10 4.51 13.06 16.40
N PHE A 11 5.48 12.51 17.15
CA PHE A 11 6.56 11.73 16.55
C PHE A 11 6.11 10.39 15.98
N VAL A 12 5.13 9.73 16.60
CA VAL A 12 4.55 8.49 16.06
C VAL A 12 3.88 8.73 14.71
N ILE A 13 3.05 9.77 14.61
CA ILE A 13 2.36 10.12 13.36
C ILE A 13 3.37 10.52 12.27
N LEU A 14 4.37 11.34 12.64
CA LEU A 14 5.41 11.78 11.72
C LEU A 14 6.27 10.60 11.23
N GLY A 15 6.66 9.71 12.14
CA GLY A 15 7.39 8.49 11.80
C GLY A 15 6.60 7.58 10.86
N PHE A 16 5.33 7.33 11.18
CA PHE A 16 4.43 6.55 10.32
C PHE A 16 4.30 7.15 8.91
N TYR A 17 4.14 8.46 8.82
CA TYR A 17 4.08 9.18 7.55
C TYR A 17 5.35 9.02 6.71
N VAL A 18 6.52 9.22 7.33
CA VAL A 18 7.81 9.09 6.64
C VAL A 18 8.04 7.65 6.19
N ILE A 19 7.72 6.66 7.03
CA ILE A 19 7.88 5.23 6.71
C ILE A 19 7.02 4.85 5.50
N ILE A 20 5.76 5.28 5.46
CA ILE A 20 4.86 4.97 4.34
C ILE A 20 5.40 5.54 3.02
N ILE A 21 5.86 6.80 3.02
CA ILE A 21 6.42 7.41 1.81
C ILE A 21 7.70 6.69 1.38
N ALA A 22 8.60 6.38 2.32
CA ALA A 22 9.81 5.62 2.04
C ALA A 22 9.48 4.26 1.44
N TYR A 23 8.44 3.59 1.94
CA TYR A 23 7.99 2.32 1.42
C TYR A 23 7.47 2.42 -0.02
N TRP A 24 6.64 3.42 -0.34
CA TRP A 24 6.13 3.60 -1.70
C TRP A 24 7.24 3.95 -2.70
N VAL A 25 8.20 4.78 -2.31
CA VAL A 25 9.37 5.09 -3.13
C VAL A 25 10.26 3.85 -3.28
N GLY A 26 10.46 3.09 -2.20
CA GLY A 26 11.19 1.82 -2.23
C GLY A 26 10.53 0.76 -3.12
N ALA A 27 9.20 0.67 -3.11
CA ALA A 27 8.44 -0.24 -3.96
C ALA A 27 8.69 0.03 -5.46
N VAL A 28 8.76 1.30 -5.86
CA VAL A 28 9.13 1.69 -7.24
C VAL A 28 10.57 1.31 -7.56
N GLY A 29 11.49 1.50 -6.61
CA GLY A 29 12.90 1.15 -6.80
C GLY A 29 13.14 -0.36 -6.91
N LEU A 30 12.40 -1.16 -6.14
CA LEU A 30 12.55 -2.62 -6.10
C LEU A 30 11.76 -3.33 -7.21
N ALA A 31 10.57 -2.83 -7.56
CA ALA A 31 9.65 -3.48 -8.49
C ALA A 31 8.90 -2.47 -9.38
N PRO A 32 9.59 -1.69 -10.23
CA PRO A 32 8.97 -0.63 -11.03
C PRO A 32 7.85 -1.14 -11.93
N GLY A 33 8.05 -2.30 -12.59
CA GLY A 33 7.03 -2.90 -13.45
C GLY A 33 5.76 -3.32 -12.72
N LEU A 34 5.85 -3.72 -11.44
CA LEU A 34 4.65 -4.04 -10.64
C LEU A 34 3.87 -2.76 -10.32
N VAL A 35 4.57 -1.67 -10.00
CA VAL A 35 3.95 -0.38 -9.68
C VAL A 35 3.28 0.24 -10.90
N GLU A 36 3.90 0.18 -12.07
CA GLU A 36 3.33 0.69 -13.33
C GLU A 36 2.07 -0.07 -13.73
N ARG A 37 2.11 -1.41 -13.71
CA ARG A 37 0.92 -2.23 -14.00
C ARG A 37 -0.19 -2.01 -12.98
N SER A 38 0.17 -1.87 -11.70
CA SER A 38 -0.80 -1.53 -10.65
C SER A 38 -1.46 -0.18 -10.96
N CYS A 39 -0.68 0.84 -11.35
CA CYS A 39 -1.19 2.14 -11.78
C CYS A 39 -2.13 2.04 -12.99
N GLU A 40 -1.81 1.23 -14.00
CA GLU A 40 -2.66 1.02 -15.18
C GLU A 40 -3.97 0.30 -14.82
N ARG A 41 -3.89 -0.73 -13.99
CA ARG A 41 -5.07 -1.49 -13.51
C ARG A 41 -6.00 -0.64 -12.68
N LEU A 42 -5.44 0.18 -11.79
CA LEU A 42 -6.20 1.21 -11.08
C LEU A 42 -6.81 2.18 -12.08
N GLY A 43 -6.04 2.59 -13.11
CA GLY A 43 -6.42 3.35 -14.30
C GLY A 43 -7.77 2.93 -14.87
N GLN A 44 -7.83 1.67 -15.28
CA GLN A 44 -8.95 1.06 -16.02
C GLN A 44 -10.09 0.57 -15.12
N SER A 45 -9.78 0.02 -13.95
CA SER A 45 -10.77 -0.69 -13.12
C SER A 45 -10.47 -0.59 -11.61
N PRO A 46 -10.66 0.59 -11.00
CA PRO A 46 -10.36 0.80 -9.58
C PRO A 46 -11.27 -0.05 -8.68
N TRP A 47 -12.56 -0.14 -9.01
CA TRP A 47 -13.53 -0.95 -8.27
C TRP A 47 -13.23 -2.44 -8.34
N LYS A 48 -12.82 -2.97 -9.49
CA LYS A 48 -12.43 -4.39 -9.62
C LYS A 48 -11.21 -4.70 -8.75
N SER A 49 -10.22 -3.80 -8.74
CA SER A 49 -9.03 -3.93 -7.89
C SER A 49 -9.41 -3.91 -6.40
N PHE A 50 -10.33 -3.03 -6.00
CA PHE A 50 -10.86 -3.01 -4.63
C PHE A 50 -11.55 -4.31 -4.25
N PHE A 51 -12.50 -4.80 -5.06
CA PHE A 51 -13.24 -6.02 -4.74
C PHE A 51 -12.37 -7.28 -4.72
N ILE A 52 -11.38 -7.38 -5.61
CA ILE A 52 -10.39 -8.47 -5.58
C ILE A 52 -9.53 -8.37 -4.32
N GLY A 53 -9.06 -7.17 -4.00
CA GLY A 53 -8.34 -6.90 -2.76
C GLY A 53 -9.16 -7.22 -1.52
N LEU A 54 -10.46 -6.94 -1.53
CA LEU A 54 -11.39 -7.29 -0.47
C LEU A 54 -11.54 -8.81 -0.37
N GLY A 55 -11.80 -9.48 -1.49
CA GLY A 55 -12.02 -10.93 -1.55
C GLY A 55 -10.78 -11.76 -1.25
N MET A 56 -9.58 -11.23 -1.45
CA MET A 56 -8.33 -11.91 -1.12
C MET A 56 -7.72 -11.43 0.20
N GLY A 57 -7.57 -10.11 0.34
CA GLY A 57 -6.89 -9.48 1.46
C GLY A 57 -7.63 -9.67 2.78
N VAL A 58 -8.96 -9.51 2.82
CA VAL A 58 -9.71 -9.66 4.08
C VAL A 58 -9.68 -11.10 4.60
N PRO A 59 -9.94 -12.14 3.79
CA PRO A 59 -9.82 -13.51 4.26
C PRO A 59 -8.39 -13.87 4.70
N LEU A 60 -7.37 -13.46 3.95
CA LEU A 60 -5.97 -13.73 4.32
C LEU A 60 -5.59 -13.06 5.65
N ILE A 61 -5.99 -11.81 5.86
CA ILE A 61 -5.78 -11.11 7.13
C ILE A 61 -6.56 -11.80 8.25
N GLY A 62 -7.83 -12.17 8.01
CA GLY A 62 -8.66 -12.88 8.98
C GLY A 62 -8.05 -14.21 9.41
N ILE A 63 -7.61 -15.03 8.45
CA ILE A 63 -6.93 -16.30 8.72
C ILE A 63 -5.63 -16.05 9.51
N GLY A 64 -4.81 -15.09 9.10
CA GLY A 64 -3.58 -14.73 9.80
C GLY A 64 -3.83 -14.31 11.26
N LEU A 65 -4.86 -13.51 11.51
CA LEU A 65 -5.25 -13.07 12.85
C LEU A 65 -5.82 -14.21 13.71
N LEU A 66 -6.62 -15.11 13.13
CA LEU A 66 -7.14 -16.29 13.83
C LEU A 66 -6.00 -17.21 14.28
N ILE A 67 -5.03 -17.44 13.40
CA ILE A 67 -3.81 -18.21 13.70
C ILE A 67 -2.98 -17.51 14.77
N ALA A 68 -2.83 -16.19 14.68
CA ALA A 68 -2.07 -15.38 15.64
C ALA A 68 -2.68 -15.40 17.06
N ASN A 69 -4.00 -15.50 17.18
CA ASN A 69 -4.70 -15.47 18.47
C ASN A 69 -4.88 -16.85 19.11
N GLY A 70 -5.02 -17.93 18.33
CA GLY A 70 -5.39 -19.25 18.84
C GLY A 70 -4.25 -20.26 19.07
N GLY A 71 -3.03 -19.98 18.59
CA GLY A 71 -1.96 -20.98 18.50
C GLY A 71 -0.89 -20.96 19.59
N ALA A 72 -0.07 -22.02 19.61
CA ALA A 72 1.22 -22.06 20.31
C ALA A 72 2.16 -20.92 19.83
N PRO A 73 3.17 -20.51 20.61
CA PRO A 73 4.01 -19.34 20.29
C PRO A 73 4.58 -19.33 18.86
N PHE A 74 5.03 -20.48 18.35
CA PHE A 74 5.53 -20.62 16.97
C PHE A 74 4.44 -20.38 15.91
N ILE A 75 3.23 -20.88 16.15
CA ILE A 75 2.08 -20.70 15.24
C ILE A 75 1.67 -19.22 15.20
N LYS A 76 1.80 -18.51 16.31
CA LYS A 76 1.49 -17.06 16.35
C LYS A 76 2.38 -16.26 15.41
N ILE A 77 3.67 -16.58 15.37
CA ILE A 77 4.63 -15.92 14.47
C ILE A 77 4.23 -16.13 13.01
N PHE A 78 3.81 -17.34 12.63
CA PHE A 78 3.29 -17.61 11.29
C PHE A 78 2.04 -16.79 10.96
N GLY A 79 1.09 -16.67 11.89
CA GLY A 79 -0.10 -15.84 11.71
C GLY A 79 0.24 -14.36 11.48
N ILE A 80 1.14 -13.81 12.31
CA ILE A 80 1.63 -12.43 12.18
C ILE A 80 2.36 -12.24 10.85
N LEU A 81 3.19 -13.20 10.43
CA LEU A 81 3.93 -13.14 9.17
C LEU A 81 2.98 -13.08 7.97
N ILE A 82 1.89 -13.86 7.97
CA ILE A 82 0.88 -13.82 6.91
C ILE A 82 0.26 -12.42 6.81
N VAL A 83 -0.18 -11.85 7.94
CA VAL A 83 -0.78 -10.50 7.96
C VAL A 83 0.23 -9.46 7.46
N LEU A 84 1.49 -9.55 7.92
CA LEU A 84 2.54 -8.64 7.52
C LEU A 84 2.81 -8.72 6.02
N LEU A 85 2.90 -9.93 5.44
CA LEU A 85 3.12 -10.11 4.01
C LEU A 85 1.98 -9.52 3.18
N VAL A 86 0.72 -9.75 3.57
CA VAL A 86 -0.44 -9.16 2.89
C VAL A 86 -0.39 -7.64 2.95
N PHE A 87 -0.03 -7.09 4.11
CA PHE A 87 0.08 -5.65 4.31
C PHE A 87 1.21 -5.03 3.48
N LEU A 88 2.38 -5.67 3.44
CA LEU A 88 3.51 -5.26 2.60
C LEU A 88 3.14 -5.30 1.11
N LEU A 89 2.40 -6.32 0.68
CA LEU A 89 1.91 -6.46 -0.68
C LEU A 89 0.90 -5.36 -1.03
N GLY A 90 0.00 -5.02 -0.09
CA GLY A 90 -0.93 -3.90 -0.23
C GLY A 90 -0.24 -2.54 -0.27
N LEU A 91 0.78 -2.33 0.57
CA LEU A 91 1.62 -1.14 0.52
C LEU A 91 2.38 -1.05 -0.81
N CYS A 92 2.84 -2.18 -1.35
CA CYS A 92 3.57 -2.21 -2.62
C CYS A 92 2.64 -1.87 -3.80
N GLY A 93 1.45 -2.48 -3.85
CA GLY A 93 0.46 -2.17 -4.88
C GLY A 93 -0.14 -0.77 -4.77
N SER A 94 -0.25 -0.22 -3.56
CA SER A 94 -0.70 1.17 -3.35
C SER A 94 0.35 2.20 -3.79
N ALA A 95 1.61 1.82 -4.02
CA ALA A 95 2.55 2.67 -4.75
C ALA A 95 2.04 2.96 -6.18
N GLY A 96 1.22 2.08 -6.78
CA GLY A 96 0.54 2.32 -8.05
C GLY A 96 -0.53 3.41 -7.95
N LEU A 97 -1.24 3.52 -6.82
CA LEU A 97 -2.12 4.66 -6.53
C LEU A 97 -1.32 5.96 -6.41
N CYS A 98 -0.19 5.91 -5.71
CA CYS A 98 0.72 7.05 -5.57
C CYS A 98 1.25 7.50 -6.93
N LEU A 99 1.64 6.57 -7.80
CA LEU A 99 2.04 6.87 -9.17
C LEU A 99 0.89 7.51 -9.95
N ARG A 100 -0.35 7.02 -9.80
CA ARG A 100 -1.51 7.61 -10.47
C ARG A 100 -1.79 9.05 -10.01
N ILE A 101 -1.77 9.30 -8.70
CA ILE A 101 -1.91 10.65 -8.15
C ILE A 101 -0.77 11.54 -8.66
N GLY A 102 0.46 11.01 -8.67
CA GLY A 102 1.64 11.70 -9.19
C GLY A 102 1.55 12.04 -10.68
N LYS A 103 0.92 11.19 -11.50
CA LYS A 103 0.65 11.48 -12.92
C LYS A 103 -0.29 12.68 -13.11
N GLY A 104 -1.20 12.93 -12.16
CA GLY A 104 -2.04 14.13 -12.16
C GLY A 104 -1.29 15.41 -11.72
N LEU A 105 -0.16 15.25 -11.04
CA LEU A 105 0.71 16.33 -10.58
C LEU A 105 1.95 16.41 -11.49
N VAL A 106 1.78 16.80 -12.75
CA VAL A 106 2.87 16.76 -13.74
C VAL A 106 4.00 17.72 -13.35
N HIS A 107 5.26 17.27 -13.46
CA HIS A 107 6.43 18.12 -13.34
C HIS A 107 7.48 17.80 -14.43
N PRO A 108 8.21 18.80 -14.96
CA PRO A 108 9.15 18.60 -16.08
C PRO A 108 10.24 17.55 -15.84
N LEU A 109 10.72 17.41 -14.60
CA LEU A 109 11.77 16.45 -14.23
C LEU A 109 11.31 14.99 -14.13
N ASP A 110 10.02 14.73 -14.30
CA ASP A 110 9.47 13.42 -14.02
C ASP A 110 9.89 12.33 -15.01
N GLU A 111 10.23 12.70 -16.25
CA GLU A 111 10.71 11.74 -17.24
C GLU A 111 12.10 11.23 -16.90
N ALA A 112 12.94 12.09 -16.33
CA ALA A 112 14.27 11.70 -15.88
C ALA A 112 14.24 10.94 -14.54
N GLN A 113 13.23 11.15 -13.70
CA GLN A 113 13.16 10.60 -12.34
C GLN A 113 11.74 10.11 -11.98
N PRO A 114 11.35 8.90 -12.42
CA PRO A 114 10.00 8.36 -12.20
C PRO A 114 9.59 8.27 -10.71
N TRP A 115 10.55 8.06 -9.81
CA TRP A 115 10.32 7.99 -8.37
C TRP A 115 9.84 9.31 -7.76
N LEU A 116 10.13 10.47 -8.38
CA LEU A 116 9.62 11.77 -7.94
C LEU A 116 8.10 11.88 -8.12
N ARG A 117 7.52 11.24 -9.14
CA ARG A 117 6.07 11.16 -9.32
C ARG A 117 5.43 10.42 -8.16
N VAL A 118 5.99 9.26 -7.81
CA VAL A 118 5.47 8.43 -6.70
C VAL A 118 5.67 9.11 -5.36
N LYS A 119 6.80 9.78 -5.12
CA LYS A 119 7.03 10.57 -3.91
C LYS A 119 5.94 11.63 -3.74
N ARG A 120 5.60 12.38 -4.79
CA ARG A 120 4.60 13.45 -4.72
C ARG A 120 3.19 12.92 -4.51
N GLY A 121 2.80 11.87 -5.25
CA GLY A 121 1.53 11.21 -5.00
C GLY A 121 1.44 10.56 -3.63
N GLY A 122 2.56 10.02 -3.14
CA GLY A 122 2.70 9.48 -1.79
C GLY A 122 2.58 10.57 -0.72
N ILE A 123 3.18 11.75 -0.90
CA ILE A 123 2.98 12.88 0.01
C ILE A 123 1.49 13.21 0.14
N VAL A 124 0.76 13.28 -0.99
CA VAL A 124 -0.68 13.56 -1.00
C VAL A 124 -1.47 12.46 -0.30
N LEU A 125 -1.25 11.20 -0.69
CA LEU A 125 -1.98 10.07 -0.10
C LEU A 125 -1.66 9.90 1.40
N GLY A 126 -0.40 10.10 1.79
CA GLY A 126 0.02 10.06 3.18
C GLY A 126 -0.63 11.15 4.03
N LEU A 127 -0.76 12.37 3.50
CA LEU A 127 -1.46 13.46 4.18
C LEU A 127 -2.96 13.15 4.34
N MET A 128 -3.59 12.54 3.33
CA MET A 128 -4.97 12.06 3.44
C MET A 128 -5.12 10.97 4.50
N ILE A 129 -4.13 10.09 4.66
CA ILE A 129 -4.12 9.04 5.69
C ILE A 129 -3.96 9.62 7.10
N ILE A 130 -3.18 10.69 7.29
CA ILE A 130 -3.02 11.32 8.61
C ILE A 130 -4.34 11.87 9.15
N PHE A 131 -5.26 12.28 8.27
CA PHE A 131 -6.54 12.86 8.68
C PHE A 131 -7.32 11.87 9.57
N PRO A 132 -7.66 12.24 10.82
CA PRO A 132 -8.33 11.32 11.73
C PRO A 132 -9.70 10.93 11.19
N VAL A 133 -10.17 9.73 11.54
CA VAL A 133 -11.44 9.12 11.08
C VAL A 133 -11.45 8.82 9.58
N LEU A 134 -11.38 9.84 8.71
CA LEU A 134 -11.42 9.66 7.25
C LEU A 134 -10.17 8.93 6.73
N GLY A 135 -8.99 9.36 7.15
CA GLY A 135 -7.73 8.76 6.74
C GLY A 135 -7.61 7.32 7.21
N TRP A 136 -7.92 7.05 8.48
CA TRP A 136 -7.69 5.75 9.10
C TRP A 136 -8.74 4.70 8.75
N LEU A 137 -10.02 5.09 8.66
CA LEU A 137 -11.11 4.14 8.41
C LEU A 137 -11.49 4.02 6.93
N PHE A 138 -11.24 5.05 6.12
CA PHE A 138 -11.60 5.02 4.70
C PHE A 138 -10.37 5.01 3.80
N VAL A 139 -9.54 6.04 3.83
CA VAL A 139 -8.44 6.18 2.86
C VAL A 139 -7.44 5.05 2.99
N PHE A 140 -7.01 4.75 4.22
CA PHE A 140 -5.99 3.76 4.48
C PHE A 140 -6.42 2.32 4.14
N PRO A 141 -7.58 1.82 4.61
CA PRO A 141 -8.02 0.46 4.26
C PRO A 141 -8.33 0.34 2.77
N VAL A 142 -8.95 1.36 2.16
CA VAL A 142 -9.21 1.36 0.72
C VAL A 142 -7.90 1.33 -0.06
N ALA A 143 -6.89 2.11 0.33
CA ALA A 143 -5.58 2.12 -0.33
C ALA A 143 -4.87 0.76 -0.23
N ILE A 144 -4.89 0.13 0.95
CA ILE A 144 -4.30 -1.20 1.14
C ILE A 144 -5.05 -2.26 0.32
N LEU A 145 -6.37 -2.30 0.40
CA LEU A 145 -7.18 -3.30 -0.32
C LEU A 145 -7.06 -3.12 -1.83
N THR A 146 -7.22 -1.91 -2.36
CA THR A 146 -6.99 -1.65 -3.79
C THR A 146 -5.56 -1.96 -4.20
N GLY A 147 -4.58 -1.69 -3.34
CA GLY A 147 -3.18 -2.05 -3.54
C GLY A 147 -2.97 -3.55 -3.67
N VAL A 148 -3.52 -4.36 -2.75
CA VAL A 148 -3.44 -5.83 -2.81
C VAL A 148 -4.03 -6.34 -4.12
N GLY A 149 -5.23 -5.88 -4.49
CA GLY A 149 -5.88 -6.32 -5.72
C GLY A 149 -5.15 -5.88 -7.00
N ALA A 150 -4.62 -4.65 -7.02
CA ALA A 150 -3.87 -4.13 -8.16
C ALA A 150 -2.54 -4.87 -8.34
N ALA A 151 -1.81 -5.14 -7.25
CA ALA A 151 -0.57 -5.91 -7.28
C ALA A 151 -0.82 -7.36 -7.73
N PHE A 152 -1.88 -8.00 -7.22
CA PHE A 152 -2.23 -9.36 -7.63
C PHE A 152 -2.59 -9.45 -9.12
N LEU A 153 -3.42 -8.52 -9.62
CA LEU A 153 -3.76 -8.45 -11.04
C LEU A 153 -2.52 -8.16 -11.91
N GLY A 154 -1.70 -7.19 -11.51
CA GLY A 154 -0.48 -6.82 -12.24
C GLY A 154 0.56 -7.95 -12.28
N TRP A 155 0.65 -8.76 -11.23
CA TRP A 155 1.48 -9.97 -11.22
C TRP A 155 0.93 -11.06 -12.14
N ARG A 156 -0.39 -11.30 -12.10
CA ARG A 156 -1.05 -12.29 -12.97
C ARG A 156 -0.88 -11.95 -14.44
N ASP A 157 -0.98 -10.67 -14.81
CA ASP A 157 -0.78 -10.23 -16.19
C ASP A 157 0.67 -10.40 -16.65
N SER A 158 1.65 -10.23 -15.75
CA SER A 158 3.06 -10.52 -16.04
C SER A 158 3.28 -11.96 -16.49
N LYS A 159 2.58 -12.90 -15.85
CA LYS A 159 2.75 -14.33 -16.12
C LYS A 159 2.21 -14.68 -17.49
N LYS A 160 1.03 -14.15 -17.84
CA LYS A 160 0.41 -14.37 -19.15
C LYS A 160 1.28 -13.91 -20.32
N VAL A 161 1.94 -12.75 -20.20
CA VAL A 161 2.82 -12.23 -21.24
C VAL A 161 4.13 -13.03 -21.37
N SER A 162 4.53 -13.78 -20.34
CA SER A 162 5.72 -14.63 -20.39
C SER A 162 5.44 -16.04 -20.91
N ASP A 163 4.17 -16.44 -20.97
CA ASP A 163 3.72 -17.75 -21.44
C ASP A 163 3.27 -17.72 -22.93
N GLU A 164 3.21 -16.54 -23.55
CA GLU A 164 2.98 -16.29 -24.99
C GLU A 164 4.31 -16.08 -25.74
#